data_AF-A0A812VQ07-F1
#
_entry.id   AF-A0A812VQ07-F1
#
_cell.length_a   1.000
_cell.length_b   1.000
_cell.length_c   1.000
_cell.angle_alpha   90.00
_cell.angle_beta   90.00
_cell.angle_gamma   90.00
#
_symmetry.space_group_name_H-M   'P 1'
#
loop_
_entity.id
_entity.type
_entity.pdbx_description
1 polymer ?
#
loop_
_entity_poly.entity_id
_entity_poly.type
_entity_poly.pdbx_seq_one_letter_code
_entity_poly.pdbx_strand_id
1 'polypeptide(L)'
;TRIHGKDLVVQLLPPHVKQFDERPGEEPSLTFYAISDVHVELKDNMEWLRQLPRFDKAAVIVAGDLGVSLNQVKQALLLFKEKFDYVFYCYGNHETWCHKSVGDEELHFHATDSFEKLDVLRRLCEELEVITTATLLGDVWVVPVLGWYHKSWDTEPPLARPPGQEFTHEPPPGDKFATDSGACKWRGMANASLELAMTLDKQNEAWGIWPLPEALVENLQKPRGERKHRVLSFSHFLPRLELMPEK
;
A
#
# COMPACT_ATOMS: atom_id res chain seq x y z
N THR A 1 -8.85 -8.57 -17.01
CA THR A 1 -8.26 -7.39 -17.67
C THR A 1 -6.81 -7.28 -17.21
N ARG A 2 -5.84 -7.07 -18.10
CA ARG A 2 -4.40 -7.06 -17.73
C ARG A 2 -3.95 -5.63 -17.38
N ILE A 3 -3.24 -5.48 -16.27
CA ILE A 3 -2.48 -4.28 -15.90
C ILE A 3 -1.05 -4.50 -16.42
N HIS A 4 -0.42 -3.49 -17.04
CA HIS A 4 0.95 -3.61 -17.56
C HIS A 4 1.97 -3.18 -16.49
N GLY A 5 3.14 -3.85 -16.43
CA GLY A 5 4.30 -3.45 -15.61
C GLY A 5 4.67 -4.39 -14.46
N LYS A 6 3.73 -5.19 -13.98
CA LYS A 6 3.92 -6.39 -13.14
C LYS A 6 2.87 -7.39 -13.65
N ASP A 7 3.15 -8.69 -13.70
CA ASP A 7 2.14 -9.72 -14.02
C ASP A 7 1.11 -9.82 -12.87
N LEU A 8 0.37 -8.73 -12.62
CA LEU A 8 -0.77 -8.66 -11.70
C LEU A 8 -1.91 -9.44 -12.33
N VAL A 9 -1.84 -10.76 -12.11
CA VAL A 9 -3.01 -11.60 -12.26
C VAL A 9 -3.96 -11.19 -11.15
N VAL A 10 -5.01 -10.46 -11.50
CA VAL A 10 -6.25 -10.48 -10.69
C VAL A 10 -6.73 -11.93 -10.76
N GLN A 11 -6.20 -12.79 -9.89
CA GLN A 11 -6.72 -14.13 -9.73
C GLN A 11 -8.11 -13.94 -9.14
N LEU A 12 -9.12 -14.17 -9.96
CA LEU A 12 -10.43 -14.61 -9.48
C LEU A 12 -10.15 -15.77 -8.52
N LEU A 13 -10.43 -15.55 -7.24
CA LEU A 13 -10.32 -16.46 -6.10
C LEU A 13 -9.56 -17.77 -6.40
N PRO A 14 -8.29 -17.90 -5.97
CA PRO A 14 -7.61 -19.18 -5.99
C PRO A 14 -8.52 -20.26 -5.37
N PRO A 15 -8.57 -21.50 -5.91
CA PRO A 15 -9.53 -22.53 -5.48
C PRO A 15 -9.46 -22.93 -3.99
N HIS A 16 -8.44 -22.48 -3.26
CA HIS A 16 -8.27 -22.70 -1.82
C HIS A 16 -8.75 -21.52 -0.95
N VAL A 17 -9.11 -20.38 -1.53
CA VAL A 17 -9.68 -19.25 -0.79
C VAL A 17 -11.14 -19.58 -0.49
N LYS A 18 -11.41 -19.95 0.77
CA LYS A 18 -12.76 -20.19 1.25
C LYS A 18 -13.53 -18.87 1.30
N GLN A 19 -14.66 -18.81 0.62
CA GLN A 19 -15.67 -17.78 0.87
C GLN A 19 -16.29 -18.07 2.24
N PHE A 20 -15.94 -17.27 3.25
CA PHE A 20 -16.29 -17.54 4.65
C PHE A 20 -17.69 -17.07 5.04
N ASP A 21 -18.51 -16.60 4.09
CA ASP A 21 -19.88 -16.18 4.39
C ASP A 21 -20.72 -16.18 3.11
N GLU A 22 -21.24 -17.35 2.76
CA GLU A 22 -22.48 -17.40 2.00
C GLU A 22 -23.56 -17.80 3.00
N ARG A 23 -24.21 -16.82 3.63
CA ARG A 23 -25.58 -17.04 4.09
C ARG A 23 -26.41 -17.12 2.81
N PRO A 24 -26.94 -18.29 2.42
CA PRO A 24 -27.61 -18.42 1.14
C PRO A 24 -28.82 -17.47 1.08
N GLY A 25 -28.80 -16.49 0.17
CA GLY A 25 -29.91 -15.58 -0.10
C GLY A 25 -29.84 -14.17 0.50
N GLU A 26 -28.78 -13.79 1.23
CA GLU A 26 -28.57 -12.39 1.66
C GLU A 26 -27.49 -11.73 0.78
N GLU A 27 -27.85 -10.66 0.06
CA GLU A 27 -26.84 -9.82 -0.59
C GLU A 27 -25.95 -9.16 0.46
N PRO A 28 -24.61 -9.16 0.28
CA PRO A 28 -23.72 -8.48 1.21
C PRO A 28 -24.07 -6.99 1.27
N SER A 29 -24.17 -6.47 2.50
CA SER A 29 -24.48 -5.06 2.74
C SER A 29 -23.38 -4.12 2.25
N LEU A 30 -22.15 -4.64 2.09
CA LEU A 30 -20.98 -3.92 1.61
C LEU A 30 -19.93 -4.92 1.09
N THR A 31 -19.33 -4.63 -0.06
CA THR A 31 -18.24 -5.43 -0.64
C THR A 31 -16.91 -4.69 -0.55
N PHE A 32 -15.84 -5.38 -0.12
CA PHE A 32 -14.49 -4.83 -0.06
C PHE A 32 -13.64 -5.37 -1.22
N TYR A 33 -13.10 -4.46 -2.01
CA TYR A 33 -12.11 -4.72 -3.06
C TYR A 33 -10.73 -4.30 -2.57
N ALA A 34 -9.68 -4.91 -3.13
CA ALA A 34 -8.31 -4.53 -2.83
C ALA A 34 -7.46 -4.50 -4.10
N ILE A 35 -6.57 -3.53 -4.19
CA ILE A 35 -5.59 -3.37 -5.26
C ILE A 35 -4.34 -2.70 -4.69
N SER A 36 -3.18 -2.98 -5.26
CA SER A 36 -1.92 -2.26 -5.05
C SER A 36 -1.23 -2.11 -6.39
N ASP A 37 -0.14 -1.34 -6.45
CA ASP A 37 0.76 -1.33 -7.61
C ASP A 37 0.03 -1.00 -8.91
N VAL A 38 -0.84 0.01 -8.86
CA VAL A 38 -1.58 0.46 -10.05
C VAL A 38 -0.65 1.18 -11.02
N HIS A 39 0.33 1.94 -10.51
CA HIS A 39 1.33 2.65 -11.33
C HIS A 39 0.68 3.48 -12.45
N VAL A 40 -0.19 4.44 -12.10
CA VAL A 40 -0.97 5.25 -13.07
C VAL A 40 -0.13 6.21 -13.91
N GLU A 41 1.17 6.33 -13.67
CA GLU A 41 2.11 6.95 -14.60
C GLU A 41 2.17 6.19 -15.93
N LEU A 42 1.85 4.90 -15.92
CA LEU A 42 1.62 4.11 -17.12
C LEU A 42 0.25 4.46 -17.69
N LYS A 43 0.23 5.03 -18.90
CA LYS A 43 -1.00 5.53 -19.56
C LYS A 43 -2.11 4.48 -19.62
N ASP A 44 -1.75 3.23 -19.90
CA ASP A 44 -2.71 2.13 -19.99
C ASP A 44 -3.36 1.81 -18.64
N ASN A 45 -2.62 1.95 -17.53
CA ASN A 45 -3.14 1.71 -16.19
C ASN A 45 -4.08 2.83 -15.74
N MET A 46 -3.75 4.09 -16.05
CA MET A 46 -4.68 5.21 -15.85
C MET A 46 -5.94 5.04 -16.69
N GLU A 47 -5.82 4.60 -17.94
CA GLU A 47 -6.98 4.37 -18.81
C GLU A 47 -7.84 3.21 -18.32
N TRP A 48 -7.22 2.12 -17.85
CA TRP A 48 -7.92 1.03 -17.17
C TRP A 48 -8.73 1.54 -15.97
N LEU A 49 -8.14 2.40 -15.13
CA LEU A 49 -8.83 2.97 -13.97
C LEU A 49 -10.05 3.82 -14.38
N ARG A 50 -9.93 4.63 -15.44
CA ARG A 50 -11.07 5.41 -15.98
C ARG A 50 -12.22 4.52 -16.43
N GLN A 51 -11.89 3.39 -17.05
CA GLN A 51 -12.85 2.44 -17.61
C GLN A 51 -13.51 1.52 -16.58
N LEU A 52 -13.07 1.53 -15.32
CA LEU A 52 -13.74 0.77 -14.28
C LEU A 52 -15.22 1.17 -14.16
N PRO A 53 -16.13 0.20 -13.97
CA PRO A 53 -17.52 0.50 -13.70
C PRO A 53 -17.66 1.13 -12.30
N ARG A 54 -18.85 1.71 -12.02
CA ARG A 54 -19.25 2.01 -10.65
C ARG A 54 -19.50 0.71 -9.91
N PHE A 55 -19.03 0.63 -8.68
CA PHE A 55 -19.32 -0.44 -7.73
C PHE A 55 -20.18 0.14 -6.61
N ASP A 56 -21.44 -0.28 -6.57
CA ASP A 56 -22.38 0.15 -5.54
C ASP A 56 -22.21 -0.67 -4.27
N LYS A 57 -22.44 -0.05 -3.11
CA LYS A 57 -22.22 -0.66 -1.79
C LYS A 57 -20.83 -1.28 -1.72
N ALA A 58 -19.82 -0.49 -2.08
CA ALA A 58 -18.47 -0.99 -2.22
C ALA A 58 -17.41 -0.06 -1.62
N ALA A 59 -16.43 -0.67 -0.97
CA ALA A 59 -15.20 -0.05 -0.53
C ALA A 59 -14.03 -0.61 -1.33
N VAL A 60 -13.04 0.22 -1.67
CA VAL A 60 -11.77 -0.22 -2.25
C VAL A 60 -10.63 0.12 -1.30
N ILE A 61 -9.71 -0.83 -1.15
CA ILE A 61 -8.42 -0.66 -0.49
C ILE A 61 -7.38 -0.51 -1.58
N VAL A 62 -6.70 0.63 -1.59
CA VAL A 62 -5.58 0.92 -2.48
C VAL A 62 -4.30 0.89 -1.64
N ALA A 63 -3.54 -0.20 -1.74
CA ALA A 63 -2.44 -0.51 -0.83
C ALA A 63 -1.07 -0.09 -1.40
N GLY A 64 -0.92 1.22 -1.66
CA GLY A 64 0.33 1.83 -2.11
C GLY A 64 0.68 1.61 -3.59
N ASP A 65 1.69 2.34 -4.03
CA ASP A 65 2.19 2.34 -5.42
C ASP A 65 1.08 2.59 -6.45
N LEU A 66 0.27 3.60 -6.16
CA LEU A 66 -0.75 4.14 -7.04
C LEU A 66 -0.12 4.96 -8.17
N GLY A 67 0.88 5.78 -7.88
CA GLY A 67 1.57 6.59 -8.89
C GLY A 67 2.73 7.42 -8.34
N VAL A 68 3.51 8.01 -9.24
CA VAL A 68 4.74 8.72 -8.87
C VAL A 68 4.50 10.19 -8.55
N SER A 69 3.72 10.93 -9.36
CA SER A 69 3.49 12.37 -9.13
C SER A 69 2.30 12.64 -8.23
N LEU A 70 2.27 13.79 -7.55
CA LEU A 70 1.13 14.19 -6.72
C LEU A 70 -0.14 14.34 -7.56
N ASN A 71 -0.03 14.92 -8.76
CA ASN A 71 -1.17 15.05 -9.67
C ASN A 71 -1.70 13.68 -10.14
N GLN A 72 -0.81 12.74 -10.47
CA GLN A 72 -1.20 11.38 -10.84
C GLN A 72 -2.00 10.70 -9.72
N VAL A 73 -1.49 10.76 -8.49
CA VAL A 73 -2.17 10.21 -7.31
C VAL A 73 -3.52 10.90 -7.09
N LYS A 74 -3.58 12.23 -7.19
CA LYS A 74 -4.84 13.00 -7.07
C LYS A 74 -5.89 12.54 -8.07
N GLN A 75 -5.54 12.48 -9.36
CA GLN A 75 -6.47 12.06 -10.41
C GLN A 75 -6.96 10.63 -10.19
N ALA A 76 -6.06 9.72 -9.81
CA ALA A 76 -6.42 8.33 -9.56
C ALA A 76 -7.33 8.16 -8.34
N LEU A 77 -7.07 8.85 -7.24
CA LEU A 77 -7.94 8.83 -6.05
C LEU A 77 -9.33 9.41 -6.35
N LEU A 78 -9.42 10.49 -7.14
CA LEU A 78 -10.70 11.03 -7.61
C LEU A 78 -11.48 10.00 -8.43
N LEU A 79 -10.82 9.31 -9.36
CA LEU A 79 -11.45 8.23 -10.12
C LEU A 79 -11.94 7.11 -9.19
N PHE A 80 -11.14 6.67 -8.21
CA PHE A 80 -11.60 5.69 -7.23
C PHE A 80 -12.81 6.17 -6.43
N LYS A 81 -12.87 7.45 -6.03
CA LYS A 81 -14.04 8.04 -5.34
C LYS A 81 -15.27 8.08 -6.25
N GLU A 82 -15.10 8.24 -7.57
CA GLU A 82 -16.19 8.09 -8.53
C GLU A 82 -16.65 6.64 -8.69
N LYS A 83 -15.78 5.65 -8.51
CA LYS A 83 -16.11 4.21 -8.71
C LYS A 83 -16.55 3.47 -7.45
N PHE A 84 -16.17 3.91 -6.25
CA PHE A 84 -16.49 3.26 -4.97
C PHE A 84 -17.14 4.23 -3.98
N ASP A 85 -17.94 3.72 -3.03
CA ASP A 85 -18.52 4.54 -1.96
C ASP A 85 -17.45 4.95 -0.93
N TYR A 86 -16.47 4.07 -0.70
CA TYR A 86 -15.39 4.28 0.26
C TYR A 86 -14.04 3.93 -0.37
N VAL A 87 -13.04 4.78 -0.15
CA VAL A 87 -11.67 4.57 -0.63
C VAL A 87 -10.74 4.61 0.57
N PHE A 88 -10.10 3.49 0.84
CA PHE A 88 -9.05 3.36 1.84
C PHE A 88 -7.69 3.37 1.16
N TYR A 89 -6.72 4.06 1.74
CA TYR A 89 -5.41 4.23 1.13
C TYR A 89 -4.26 4.11 2.13
N CYS A 90 -3.15 3.53 1.66
CA CYS A 90 -1.84 3.67 2.29
C CYS A 90 -0.79 3.95 1.21
N TYR A 91 0.36 4.44 1.63
CA TYR A 91 1.41 4.91 0.72
C TYR A 91 2.44 3.81 0.47
N GLY A 92 2.86 3.66 -0.78
CA GLY A 92 4.03 2.91 -1.17
C GLY A 92 5.25 3.82 -1.34
N ASN A 93 6.34 3.27 -1.86
CA ASN A 93 7.56 4.04 -2.09
C ASN A 93 7.48 4.93 -3.32
N HIS A 94 6.76 4.53 -4.37
CA HIS A 94 6.66 5.31 -5.62
C HIS A 94 6.09 6.71 -5.37
N GLU A 95 5.09 6.79 -4.48
CA GLU A 95 4.52 8.06 -4.04
C GLU A 95 5.56 9.00 -3.44
N THR A 96 6.63 8.47 -2.86
CA THR A 96 7.64 9.25 -2.11
C THR A 96 8.88 9.60 -2.93
N TRP A 97 8.93 9.23 -4.21
CA TRP A 97 10.06 9.57 -5.09
C TRP A 97 10.21 11.08 -5.30
N CYS A 98 11.43 11.61 -5.16
CA CYS A 98 11.71 13.06 -5.21
C CYS A 98 12.41 13.51 -6.49
N HIS A 99 12.37 12.72 -7.56
CA HIS A 99 12.78 13.22 -8.88
C HIS A 99 11.82 14.31 -9.33
N LYS A 100 12.23 15.19 -10.26
CA LYS A 100 11.31 16.15 -10.90
C LYS A 100 10.20 15.36 -11.57
N SER A 101 9.09 15.17 -10.86
CA SER A 101 7.94 14.43 -11.33
C SER A 101 7.32 15.24 -12.46
N VAL A 102 7.46 14.73 -13.69
CA VAL A 102 6.69 15.21 -14.82
C VAL A 102 5.21 15.14 -14.42
N GLY A 103 4.51 16.27 -14.40
CA GLY A 103 3.08 16.36 -14.09
C GLY A 103 2.68 17.11 -12.81
N ASP A 104 3.62 17.50 -11.94
CA ASP A 104 3.33 18.35 -10.77
C ASP A 104 3.48 19.86 -11.05
N GLU A 105 3.82 20.22 -12.29
CA GLU A 105 3.98 21.61 -12.75
C GLU A 105 2.71 22.45 -12.51
N GLU A 106 1.54 21.86 -12.73
CA GLU A 106 0.23 22.47 -12.52
C GLU A 106 -0.08 22.72 -11.04
N LEU A 107 0.53 21.93 -10.14
CA LEU A 107 0.37 22.06 -8.70
C LEU A 107 1.44 22.97 -8.06
N HIS A 108 2.39 23.48 -8.86
CA HIS A 108 3.54 24.27 -8.41
C HIS A 108 4.28 23.63 -7.22
N PHE A 109 4.29 22.30 -7.16
CA PHE A 109 4.83 21.55 -6.04
C PHE A 109 6.18 20.95 -6.37
N HIS A 110 7.17 21.21 -5.51
CA HIS A 110 8.50 20.64 -5.59
C HIS A 110 8.94 20.16 -4.21
N ALA A 111 8.71 18.87 -3.93
CA ALA A 111 9.19 18.27 -2.69
C ALA A 111 10.71 18.35 -2.60
N THR A 112 11.21 18.88 -1.48
CA THR A 112 12.64 18.90 -1.16
C THR A 112 13.13 17.51 -0.75
N ASP A 113 12.26 16.70 -0.15
CA ASP A 113 12.52 15.35 0.31
C ASP A 113 11.24 14.49 0.41
N SER A 114 11.41 13.20 0.70
CA SER A 114 10.33 12.21 0.71
C SER A 114 9.38 12.38 1.90
N PHE A 115 9.83 12.95 3.02
CA PHE A 115 8.96 13.23 4.15
C PHE A 115 7.98 14.37 3.83
N GLU A 116 8.47 15.44 3.18
CA GLU A 116 7.61 16.54 2.75
C GLU A 116 6.55 16.05 1.76
N LYS A 117 6.95 15.24 0.77
CA LYS A 117 6.02 14.68 -0.21
C LYS A 117 4.93 13.83 0.46
N LEU A 118 5.32 13.00 1.43
CA LEU A 118 4.40 12.13 2.15
C LEU A 118 3.40 12.92 3.01
N ASP A 119 3.82 14.01 3.67
CA ASP A 119 2.90 14.89 4.39
C ASP A 119 1.92 15.63 3.46
N VAL A 120 2.38 16.03 2.27
CA VAL A 120 1.50 16.64 1.26
C VAL A 120 0.48 15.64 0.73
N LEU A 121 0.89 14.39 0.49
CA LEU A 121 0.00 13.30 0.10
C LEU A 121 -1.04 12.99 1.19
N ARG A 122 -0.65 13.04 2.46
CA ARG A 122 -1.58 12.93 3.60
C ARG A 122 -2.65 14.01 3.54
N ARG A 123 -2.25 15.28 3.42
CA ARG A 123 -3.19 16.40 3.31
C ARG A 123 -4.10 16.29 2.09
N LEU A 124 -3.58 15.81 0.97
CA LEU A 124 -4.38 15.53 -0.21
C LEU A 124 -5.44 14.45 0.05
N CYS A 125 -5.10 13.38 0.76
CA CYS A 125 -6.07 12.34 1.12
C CYS A 125 -7.17 12.90 2.03
N GLU A 126 -6.82 13.78 2.97
CA GLU A 126 -7.79 14.48 3.82
C GLU A 126 -8.72 15.38 2.99
N GLU A 127 -8.18 16.17 2.05
CA GLU A 127 -8.97 17.02 1.14
C GLU A 127 -9.96 16.22 0.29
N LEU A 128 -9.54 15.03 -0.17
CA LEU A 128 -10.36 14.16 -1.02
C LEU A 128 -11.28 13.20 -0.25
N GLU A 129 -11.28 13.28 1.08
CA GLU A 129 -12.01 12.35 1.96
C GLU A 129 -11.68 10.88 1.64
N VAL A 130 -10.39 10.60 1.41
CA VAL A 130 -9.82 9.26 1.29
C VAL A 130 -9.37 8.80 2.68
N ILE A 131 -9.78 7.60 3.06
CA ILE A 131 -9.64 7.11 4.44
C ILE A 131 -8.26 6.50 4.64
N THR A 132 -7.46 7.14 5.48
CA THR A 132 -6.09 6.71 5.82
C THR A 132 -5.94 6.31 7.30
N THR A 133 -7.05 6.28 8.05
CA THR A 133 -7.08 5.93 9.48
C THR A 133 -8.08 4.80 9.76
N ALA A 134 -7.98 4.20 10.96
CA ALA A 134 -8.84 3.10 11.37
C ALA A 134 -10.32 3.50 11.39
N THR A 135 -11.15 2.81 10.60
CA THR A 135 -12.59 3.11 10.47
C THR A 135 -13.42 1.84 10.56
N LEU A 136 -14.49 1.87 11.35
CA LEU A 136 -15.50 0.81 11.37
C LEU A 136 -16.50 1.09 10.24
N LEU A 137 -16.48 0.24 9.23
CA LEU A 137 -17.39 0.34 8.09
C LEU A 137 -18.28 -0.90 8.02
N GLY A 138 -19.56 -0.70 8.32
CA GLY A 138 -20.49 -1.82 8.58
C GLY A 138 -20.04 -2.62 9.81
N ASP A 139 -19.68 -3.88 9.60
CA ASP A 139 -19.22 -4.80 10.65
C ASP A 139 -17.70 -5.11 10.54
N VAL A 140 -16.97 -4.32 9.76
CA VAL A 140 -15.56 -4.52 9.46
C VAL A 140 -14.75 -3.29 9.86
N TRP A 141 -13.81 -3.46 10.77
CA TRP A 141 -12.74 -2.49 10.98
C TRP A 141 -11.75 -2.56 9.83
N VAL A 142 -11.54 -1.45 9.14
CA VAL A 142 -10.49 -1.29 8.14
C VAL A 142 -9.39 -0.42 8.73
N VAL A 143 -8.16 -0.92 8.71
CA VAL A 143 -7.00 -0.31 9.40
C VAL A 143 -5.84 -0.14 8.41
N PRO A 144 -5.75 1.02 7.75
CA PRO A 144 -4.54 1.40 7.02
C PRO A 144 -3.37 1.52 7.99
N VAL A 145 -2.19 1.04 7.60
CA VAL A 145 -0.96 1.14 8.38
C VAL A 145 0.13 1.72 7.49
N LEU A 146 0.78 2.80 7.95
CA LEU A 146 2.01 3.26 7.35
C LEU A 146 3.15 2.36 7.84
N GLY A 147 3.43 1.32 7.07
CA GLY A 147 4.61 0.46 7.25
C GLY A 147 5.76 0.92 6.38
N TRP A 148 6.99 0.50 6.73
CA TRP A 148 8.16 0.65 5.86
C TRP A 148 9.12 -0.51 6.04
N TYR A 149 9.84 -0.87 4.97
CA TYR A 149 10.85 -1.92 5.04
C TYR A 149 12.11 -1.47 5.80
N HIS A 150 12.66 -2.39 6.59
CA HIS A 150 14.04 -2.30 7.05
C HIS A 150 14.74 -3.64 6.85
N LYS A 151 16.05 -3.57 6.57
CA LYS A 151 16.84 -4.71 6.14
C LYS A 151 16.95 -5.85 7.17
N SER A 152 16.64 -5.61 8.45
CA SER A 152 16.79 -6.67 9.46
C SER A 152 15.66 -7.69 9.47
N TRP A 153 14.62 -7.51 8.64
CA TRP A 153 13.61 -8.54 8.38
C TRP A 153 14.03 -9.58 7.35
N ASP A 154 15.00 -9.25 6.51
CA ASP A 154 15.61 -10.22 5.62
C ASP A 154 16.61 -11.09 6.41
N THR A 155 16.14 -12.25 6.84
CA THR A 155 16.95 -13.25 7.54
C THR A 155 17.49 -14.34 6.61
N GLU A 156 17.22 -14.26 5.30
CA GLU A 156 17.69 -15.27 4.36
C GLU A 156 19.22 -15.20 4.22
N PRO A 157 19.90 -16.35 4.14
CA PRO A 157 21.34 -16.34 3.88
C PRO A 157 21.63 -15.64 2.55
N PRO A 158 22.81 -15.02 2.40
CA PRO A 158 23.25 -14.54 1.10
C PRO A 158 23.19 -15.65 0.05
N LEU A 159 22.91 -15.27 -1.21
CA LEU A 159 22.97 -16.15 -2.38
C LEU A 159 24.19 -17.07 -2.31
N ALA A 160 23.95 -18.37 -2.17
CA ALA A 160 24.99 -19.38 -2.13
C ALA A 160 25.23 -19.94 -3.54
N ARG A 161 26.50 -20.08 -3.92
CA ARG A 161 26.87 -20.69 -5.20
C ARG A 161 26.55 -22.18 -5.25
N PRO A 162 26.05 -22.71 -6.37
CA PRO A 162 26.04 -24.15 -6.62
C PRO A 162 27.47 -24.72 -6.58
N PRO A 163 27.67 -25.96 -6.07
CA PRO A 163 28.99 -26.57 -6.03
C PRO A 163 29.64 -26.63 -7.42
N GLY A 164 30.90 -26.16 -7.53
CA GLY A 164 31.69 -26.21 -8.77
C GLY A 164 31.37 -25.11 -9.78
N GLN A 165 30.55 -24.12 -9.43
CA GLN A 165 30.25 -22.97 -10.29
C GLN A 165 30.78 -21.66 -9.70
N GLU A 166 31.15 -20.72 -10.59
CA GLU A 166 31.47 -19.34 -10.25
C GLU A 166 30.33 -18.43 -10.71
N PHE A 167 30.08 -17.35 -9.96
CA PHE A 167 29.20 -16.30 -10.44
C PHE A 167 29.83 -15.60 -11.64
N THR A 168 29.04 -15.32 -12.67
CA THR A 168 29.49 -14.47 -13.78
C THR A 168 29.73 -13.02 -13.31
N HIS A 169 28.98 -12.58 -12.30
CA HIS A 169 29.12 -11.31 -11.59
C HIS A 169 28.73 -11.48 -10.12
N GLU A 170 29.44 -10.83 -9.19
CA GLU A 170 29.02 -10.86 -7.79
C GLU A 170 27.62 -10.25 -7.63
N PRO A 171 26.68 -10.94 -6.95
CA PRO A 171 25.37 -10.37 -6.69
C PRO A 171 25.54 -9.12 -5.82
N PRO A 172 24.94 -7.98 -6.20
CA PRO A 172 24.99 -6.80 -5.34
C PRO A 172 24.36 -7.11 -3.98
N PRO A 173 24.79 -6.42 -2.91
CA PRO A 173 24.14 -6.49 -1.62
C PRO A 173 22.61 -6.32 -1.72
N GLY A 174 21.82 -7.07 -0.94
CA GLY A 174 20.35 -7.08 -1.04
C GLY A 174 19.70 -5.70 -0.86
N ASP A 175 20.35 -4.80 -0.11
CA ASP A 175 19.94 -3.40 0.06
C ASP A 175 20.11 -2.55 -1.21
N LYS A 176 20.81 -3.06 -2.24
CA LYS A 176 20.88 -2.49 -3.59
C LYS A 176 19.94 -3.16 -4.59
N PHE A 177 19.34 -4.30 -4.24
CA PHE A 177 18.36 -5.02 -5.09
C PHE A 177 16.94 -4.47 -4.95
N ALA A 178 16.58 -3.87 -3.81
CA ALA A 178 15.36 -3.07 -3.67
C ALA A 178 15.55 -1.71 -4.37
N THR A 179 15.62 -1.75 -5.71
CA THR A 179 16.11 -0.66 -6.57
C THR A 179 15.19 0.56 -6.60
N ASP A 180 13.91 0.36 -6.32
CA ASP A 180 12.86 1.38 -6.40
C ASP A 180 12.93 2.39 -5.25
N SER A 181 13.46 2.00 -4.08
CA SER A 181 13.64 2.91 -2.95
C SER A 181 14.79 3.90 -3.15
N GLY A 182 15.68 3.67 -4.11
CA GLY A 182 16.82 4.56 -4.40
C GLY A 182 16.42 5.97 -4.83
N ALA A 183 15.20 6.14 -5.34
CA ALA A 183 14.62 7.43 -5.73
C ALA A 183 14.08 8.26 -4.53
N CYS A 184 13.97 7.64 -3.35
CA CYS A 184 13.54 8.30 -2.12
C CYS A 184 14.70 9.07 -1.47
N LYS A 185 14.39 10.20 -0.83
CA LYS A 185 15.34 11.08 -0.13
C LYS A 185 14.85 11.35 1.29
N TRP A 186 15.51 10.81 2.30
CA TRP A 186 15.01 10.82 3.68
C TRP A 186 15.84 11.69 4.64
N ARG A 187 16.11 12.96 4.29
CA ARG A 187 16.83 13.92 5.17
C ARG A 187 18.08 13.36 5.88
N GLY A 188 18.88 12.57 5.17
CA GLY A 188 20.11 11.96 5.70
C GLY A 188 19.95 10.54 6.25
N MET A 189 18.74 10.00 6.35
CA MET A 189 18.51 8.59 6.68
C MET A 189 18.73 7.70 5.45
N ALA A 190 19.36 6.55 5.66
CA ALA A 190 19.55 5.56 4.61
C ALA A 190 18.25 4.79 4.33
N ASN A 191 18.02 4.45 3.06
CA ASN A 191 16.96 3.51 2.69
C ASN A 191 17.13 2.17 3.42
N ALA A 192 16.00 1.52 3.76
CA ALA A 192 15.95 0.26 4.51
C ALA A 192 16.66 0.29 5.90
N SER A 193 16.95 1.46 6.45
CA SER A 193 17.50 1.58 7.81
C SER A 193 16.41 1.41 8.87
N LEU A 194 16.80 0.87 10.04
CA LEU A 194 15.91 0.80 11.20
C LEU A 194 15.46 2.20 11.65
N GLU A 195 16.35 3.20 11.55
CA GLU A 195 16.03 4.59 11.88
C GLU A 195 14.91 5.15 11.01
N LEU A 196 14.95 4.91 9.69
CA LEU A 196 13.90 5.33 8.77
C LEU A 196 12.58 4.64 9.10
N ALA A 197 12.60 3.32 9.29
CA ALA A 197 11.40 2.54 9.62
C ALA A 197 10.78 3.01 10.95
N MET A 198 11.57 3.24 11.99
CA MET A 198 11.09 3.80 13.26
C MET A 198 10.56 5.22 13.13
N THR A 199 11.17 6.04 12.26
CA THR A 199 10.69 7.40 11.99
C THR A 199 9.32 7.38 11.33
N LEU A 200 9.12 6.52 10.34
CA LEU A 200 7.82 6.35 9.67
C LEU A 200 6.79 5.70 10.59
N ASP A 201 7.18 4.72 11.40
CA ASP A 201 6.29 4.11 12.40
C ASP A 201 5.68 5.16 13.35
N LYS A 202 6.51 6.09 13.86
CA LYS A 202 6.06 7.22 14.69
C LYS A 202 5.06 8.15 13.99
N GLN A 203 5.05 8.20 12.66
CA GLN A 203 4.06 9.02 11.93
C GLN A 203 2.65 8.42 12.03
N ASN A 204 2.50 7.12 12.29
CA ASN A 204 1.17 6.55 12.56
C ASN A 204 0.52 7.24 13.77
N GLU A 205 1.29 7.58 14.81
CA GLU A 205 0.80 8.36 15.96
C GLU A 205 0.49 9.79 15.57
N ALA A 206 1.42 10.46 14.88
CA ALA A 206 1.29 11.87 14.51
C ALA A 206 0.10 12.14 13.57
N TRP A 207 -0.28 11.17 12.73
CA TRP A 207 -1.35 11.31 11.76
C TRP A 207 -2.70 10.74 12.24
N GLY A 208 -2.77 10.33 13.51
CA GLY A 208 -4.01 9.81 14.09
C GLY A 208 -4.42 8.43 13.55
N ILE A 209 -3.50 7.69 12.93
CA ILE A 209 -3.67 6.25 12.67
C ILE A 209 -3.60 5.49 14.01
N TRP A 210 -2.77 5.99 14.93
CA TRP A 210 -2.62 5.54 16.30
C TRP A 210 -2.83 6.70 17.29
N PRO A 211 -3.42 6.48 18.49
CA PRO A 211 -3.92 5.22 19.02
C PRO A 211 -5.17 4.73 18.28
N LEU A 212 -5.31 3.40 18.19
CA LEU A 212 -6.53 2.80 17.66
C LEU A 212 -7.73 3.15 18.56
N PRO A 213 -8.95 3.25 17.99
CA PRO A 213 -10.16 3.40 18.78
C PRO A 213 -10.28 2.32 19.86
N GLU A 214 -10.72 2.70 21.06
CA GLU A 214 -10.83 1.78 22.22
C GLU A 214 -11.65 0.52 21.87
N ALA A 215 -12.78 0.70 21.17
CA ALA A 215 -13.61 -0.41 20.71
C ALA A 215 -12.89 -1.38 19.74
N LEU A 216 -11.93 -0.88 18.93
CA LEU A 216 -11.08 -1.73 18.10
C LEU A 216 -10.06 -2.48 18.98
N VAL A 217 -9.45 -1.82 19.95
CA VAL A 217 -8.50 -2.45 20.89
C VAL A 217 -9.18 -3.57 21.67
N GLU A 218 -10.34 -3.32 22.26
CA GLU A 218 -11.16 -4.33 22.95
C GLU A 218 -11.51 -5.50 22.02
N ASN A 219 -11.82 -5.22 20.76
CA ASN A 219 -12.10 -6.26 19.77
C ASN A 219 -10.85 -7.10 19.44
N LEU A 220 -9.67 -6.48 19.37
CA LEU A 220 -8.40 -7.16 19.07
C LEU A 220 -7.88 -8.03 20.22
N GLN A 221 -8.20 -7.69 21.47
CA GLN A 221 -7.87 -8.48 22.66
C GLN A 221 -8.58 -9.84 22.69
N LYS A 222 -9.68 -9.99 21.94
CA LYS A 222 -10.40 -11.27 21.82
C LYS A 222 -9.75 -12.19 20.78
N PRO A 223 -9.79 -13.53 20.99
CA PRO A 223 -9.43 -14.49 19.96
C PRO A 223 -10.18 -14.22 18.65
N ARG A 224 -9.56 -14.49 17.48
CA ARG A 224 -10.14 -14.15 16.16
C ARG A 224 -11.58 -14.65 15.96
N GLY A 225 -11.94 -15.81 16.51
CA GLY A 225 -13.29 -16.39 16.42
C GLY A 225 -14.33 -15.78 17.38
N GLU A 226 -13.89 -14.97 18.34
CA GLU A 226 -14.73 -14.33 19.36
C GLU A 226 -14.81 -12.81 19.18
N ARG A 227 -14.17 -12.27 18.14
CA ARG A 227 -14.22 -10.85 17.82
C ARG A 227 -15.62 -10.46 17.39
N LYS A 228 -16.12 -9.34 17.92
CA LYS A 228 -17.42 -8.77 17.58
C LYS A 228 -17.43 -8.30 16.12
N HIS A 229 -16.35 -7.65 15.71
CA HIS A 229 -16.19 -7.08 14.37
C HIS A 229 -15.01 -7.74 13.66
N ARG A 230 -15.12 -7.92 12.34
CA ARG A 230 -13.98 -8.36 11.52
C ARG A 230 -12.94 -7.25 11.46
N VAL A 231 -11.68 -7.62 11.22
CA VAL A 231 -10.59 -6.65 11.09
C VAL A 231 -9.84 -6.93 9.79
N LEU A 232 -9.73 -5.91 8.96
CA LEU A 232 -8.93 -5.87 7.75
C LEU A 232 -7.87 -4.79 7.95
N SER A 233 -6.64 -5.19 8.22
CA SER A 233 -5.48 -4.30 8.22
C SER A 233 -4.70 -4.43 6.93
N PHE A 234 -4.15 -3.32 6.42
CA PHE A 234 -3.31 -3.35 5.23
C PHE A 234 -2.17 -2.33 5.30
N SER A 235 -1.08 -2.67 4.63
CA SER A 235 0.15 -1.89 4.50
C SER A 235 0.74 -2.23 3.14
N HIS A 236 1.42 -1.28 2.50
CA HIS A 236 2.17 -1.56 1.27
C HIS A 236 3.36 -2.49 1.57
N PHE A 237 4.06 -2.25 2.68
CA PHE A 237 5.17 -3.10 3.15
C PHE A 237 4.68 -4.09 4.20
N LEU A 238 4.76 -5.39 3.91
CA LEU A 238 4.30 -6.45 4.81
C LEU A 238 5.47 -7.11 5.57
N PRO A 239 5.30 -7.42 6.87
CA PRO A 239 6.27 -8.17 7.68
C PRO A 239 6.22 -9.68 7.42
N ARG A 240 6.27 -10.10 6.15
CA ARG A 240 6.08 -11.51 5.77
C ARG A 240 7.18 -11.94 4.82
N LEU A 241 8.27 -12.45 5.39
CA LEU A 241 9.43 -12.93 4.65
C LEU A 241 9.05 -14.00 3.63
N GLU A 242 8.07 -14.86 3.95
CA GLU A 242 7.60 -15.91 3.05
C GLU A 242 6.85 -15.40 1.80
N LEU A 243 6.55 -14.10 1.74
CA LEU A 243 5.96 -13.45 0.57
C LEU A 243 7.01 -12.70 -0.26
N MET A 244 8.25 -12.62 0.21
CA MET A 244 9.35 -12.01 -0.54
C MET A 244 9.90 -13.01 -1.55
N PRO A 245 10.29 -12.57 -2.77
CA PRO A 245 11.02 -13.42 -3.70
C PRO A 245 12.32 -13.91 -3.06
N GLU A 246 12.67 -15.18 -3.27
CA GLU A 246 13.99 -15.71 -2.87
C GLU A 246 15.11 -14.88 -3.53
N LYS A 247 16.18 -14.66 -2.79
CA LYS A 247 17.39 -13.98 -3.29
C LYS A 247 18.03 -14.68 -4.48
#